data_AF-A0A969C8H8-F1
#
_entry.id   AF-A0A969C8H8-F1
#
_cell.length_a   1.000
_cell.length_b   1.000
_cell.length_c   1.000
_cell.angle_alpha   90.00
_cell.angle_beta   90.00
_cell.angle_gamma   90.00
#
_symmetry.space_group_name_H-M   'P 1'
#
loop_
_entity.id
_entity.type
_entity.pdbx_description
1 polymer ?
#
loop_
_entity_poly.entity_id
_entity_poly.type
_entity_poly.pdbx_seq_one_letter_code
_entity_poly.pdbx_strand_id
1 'polypeptide(L)'
;MSSSTAAQRLGFEPFASTFPIELRAKSSEDDVQVVIQAAYRQVFGNEHLMASERLESAESLLRQGNIRVRDFVRSLALSELYRKKFFYGTPQVRF
;
A
#
# COMPACT_ATOMS: atom_id res chain seq x y z
N MET A 1 -22.43 5.12 -5.96
CA MET A 1 -22.42 5.72 -7.31
C MET A 1 -22.60 4.59 -8.30
N SER A 2 -23.69 4.56 -9.08
CA SER A 2 -23.96 3.48 -10.03
C SER A 2 -23.20 3.72 -11.34
N SER A 3 -22.11 2.99 -11.54
CA SER A 3 -21.38 2.91 -12.81
C SER A 3 -22.24 2.21 -13.88
N SER A 4 -22.07 2.61 -15.14
CA SER A 4 -22.72 1.94 -16.28
C SER A 4 -22.15 0.53 -16.47
N THR A 5 -22.97 -0.43 -16.89
CA THR A 5 -22.56 -1.83 -17.18
C THR A 5 -21.39 -1.93 -18.15
N ALA A 6 -21.23 -0.97 -19.08
CA ALA A 6 -20.08 -0.91 -19.97
C ALA A 6 -18.77 -0.58 -19.23
N ALA A 7 -18.85 0.28 -18.22
CA ALA A 7 -17.72 0.68 -17.40
C ALA A 7 -17.27 -0.49 -16.48
N GLN A 8 -18.20 -1.27 -15.95
CA GLN A 8 -17.91 -2.43 -15.11
C GLN A 8 -16.95 -3.45 -15.76
N ARG A 9 -17.04 -3.60 -17.09
CA ARG A 9 -16.20 -4.54 -17.87
C ARG A 9 -14.73 -4.13 -18.00
N LEU A 10 -14.40 -2.88 -17.67
CA LEU A 10 -13.03 -2.36 -17.74
C LEU A 10 -12.16 -2.77 -16.54
N GLY A 11 -12.73 -3.47 -15.54
CA GLY A 11 -11.99 -4.02 -14.41
C GLY A 11 -11.61 -3.01 -13.32
N PHE A 12 -12.13 -1.78 -13.36
CA PHE A 12 -11.89 -0.78 -12.31
C PHE A 12 -12.85 -0.88 -11.11
N GLU A 13 -13.93 -1.66 -11.24
CA GLU A 13 -14.95 -1.83 -10.19
C GLU A 13 -14.39 -2.11 -8.80
N PRO A 14 -13.43 -3.04 -8.62
CA PRO A 14 -12.85 -3.29 -7.29
C PRO A 14 -12.26 -2.03 -6.64
N PHE A 15 -11.73 -1.10 -7.43
CA PHE A 15 -11.18 0.16 -6.93
C PHE A 15 -12.29 1.20 -6.68
N ALA A 16 -13.34 1.22 -7.50
CA ALA A 16 -14.46 2.15 -7.36
C ALA A 16 -15.42 1.79 -6.21
N SER A 17 -15.58 0.50 -5.91
CA SER A 17 -16.47 0.01 -4.85
C SER A 17 -15.79 -0.06 -3.48
N THR A 18 -14.46 0.06 -3.42
CA THR A 18 -13.71 -0.04 -2.16
C THR A 18 -13.77 1.27 -1.38
N PHE A 19 -14.19 1.20 -0.12
CA PHE A 19 -14.17 2.35 0.78
C PHE A 19 -12.72 2.74 1.14
N PRO A 20 -12.46 4.04 1.37
CA PRO A 20 -11.15 4.49 1.84
C PRO A 20 -10.72 3.75 3.10
N ILE A 21 -9.49 3.23 3.09
CA ILE A 21 -8.89 2.56 4.24
C ILE A 21 -8.20 3.62 5.10
N GLU A 22 -8.71 3.82 6.31
CA GLU A 22 -8.28 4.88 7.23
C GLU A 22 -7.85 4.29 8.58
N LEU A 23 -6.77 4.82 9.17
CA LEU A 23 -6.38 4.50 10.53
C LEU A 23 -6.88 5.59 11.49
N ARG A 24 -7.82 5.27 12.38
CA ARG A 24 -8.43 6.20 13.35
C ARG A 24 -7.83 6.05 14.74
N ALA A 25 -8.01 7.08 15.58
CA ALA A 25 -7.61 7.01 17.00
C ALA A 25 -8.41 5.88 17.69
N LYS A 26 -7.70 4.97 18.39
CA LYS A 26 -8.22 3.70 18.95
C LYS A 26 -8.49 2.59 17.91
N SER A 27 -7.67 2.49 16.89
CA SER A 27 -7.64 1.34 15.98
C SER A 27 -7.23 0.05 16.70
N SER A 28 -7.83 -1.07 16.31
CA SER A 28 -7.41 -2.41 16.73
C SER A 28 -6.13 -2.84 16.01
N GLU A 29 -5.45 -3.89 16.50
CA GLU A 29 -4.29 -4.47 15.80
C GLU A 29 -4.68 -5.01 14.42
N ASP A 30 -5.89 -5.54 14.28
CA ASP A 30 -6.42 -6.01 13.00
C ASP A 30 -6.57 -4.85 12.00
N ASP A 31 -7.07 -3.69 12.46
CA ASP A 31 -7.17 -2.49 11.61
C ASP A 31 -5.79 -2.03 11.14
N VAL A 32 -4.79 -2.04 12.02
CA VAL A 32 -3.41 -1.70 11.67
C VAL A 32 -2.87 -2.69 10.64
N GLN A 33 -3.12 -3.99 10.81
CA GLN A 33 -2.69 -5.01 9.86
C GLN A 33 -3.35 -4.83 8.49
N VAL A 34 -4.64 -4.48 8.43
CA VAL A 34 -5.35 -4.17 7.20
C VAL A 34 -4.72 -2.96 6.50
N VAL A 35 -4.41 -1.89 7.24
CA VAL A 35 -3.74 -0.69 6.68
C VAL A 35 -2.36 -1.03 6.15
N ILE A 36 -1.58 -1.83 6.87
CA ILE A 36 -0.25 -2.27 6.43
C ILE A 36 -0.36 -3.04 5.11
N GLN A 37 -1.24 -4.04 5.03
CA GLN A 37 -1.44 -4.84 3.82
C GLN A 37 -1.92 -3.99 2.64
N ALA A 38 -2.86 -3.08 2.89
CA ALA A 38 -3.36 -2.16 1.87
C ALA A 38 -2.26 -1.23 1.35
N ALA A 39 -1.43 -0.68 2.24
CA ALA A 39 -0.31 0.17 1.86
C ALA A 39 0.74 -0.58 1.01
N TYR A 40 1.08 -1.82 1.36
CA TYR A 40 1.96 -2.65 0.52
C TYR A 40 1.34 -2.90 -0.87
N ARG A 41 0.08 -3.34 -0.92
CA ARG A 41 -0.61 -3.59 -2.21
C ARG A 41 -0.67 -2.34 -3.07
N GLN A 42 -0.92 -1.18 -2.47
CA GLN A 42 -1.03 0.08 -3.19
C GLN A 42 0.33 0.57 -3.71
N VAL A 43 1.37 0.58 -2.86
CA VAL A 43 2.69 1.12 -3.23
C VAL A 43 3.43 0.19 -4.21
N PHE A 44 3.29 -1.12 -4.05
CA PHE A 44 3.96 -2.11 -4.90
C PHE A 44 3.08 -2.59 -6.06
N GLY A 45 1.92 -1.97 -6.31
CA GLY A 45 1.08 -2.30 -7.48
C GLY A 45 0.54 -3.74 -7.48
N ASN A 46 0.12 -4.24 -6.32
CA ASN A 46 -0.39 -5.60 -6.10
C ASN A 46 0.65 -6.71 -6.38
N GLU A 47 1.93 -6.39 -6.20
CA GLU A 47 3.00 -7.38 -6.29
C GLU A 47 3.02 -8.35 -5.10
N HIS A 48 3.44 -9.58 -5.36
CA HIS A 48 3.58 -10.61 -4.33
C HIS A 48 4.90 -10.42 -3.59
N LEU A 49 4.82 -9.93 -2.35
CA LEU A 49 5.97 -9.78 -1.47
C LEU A 49 6.14 -11.01 -0.57
N MET A 50 7.38 -11.48 -0.45
CA MET A 50 7.71 -12.55 0.48
C MET A 50 7.80 -12.01 1.91
N ALA A 51 7.63 -12.89 2.91
CA ALA A 51 7.73 -12.49 4.32
C ALA A 51 9.10 -11.87 4.65
N SER A 52 10.18 -12.39 4.05
CA SER A 52 11.56 -11.89 4.23
C SER A 52 11.81 -10.50 3.65
N GLU A 53 10.93 -10.03 2.78
CA GLU A 53 11.05 -8.76 2.08
C GLU A 53 10.32 -7.62 2.80
N ARG A 54 9.58 -7.94 3.87
CA ARG A 54 8.79 -6.97 4.63
C ARG A 54 9.68 -6.06 5.48
N LEU A 55 9.28 -4.79 5.57
CA LEU A 55 9.95 -3.77 6.38
C LEU A 55 9.40 -3.80 7.81
N GLU A 56 9.79 -4.81 8.59
CA GLU A 56 9.31 -5.05 9.96
C GLU A 56 9.52 -3.85 10.91
N SER A 57 10.61 -3.10 10.72
CA SER A 57 10.91 -1.90 11.51
C SER A 57 9.87 -0.79 11.28
N ALA A 58 9.51 -0.53 10.02
CA ALA A 58 8.50 0.45 9.66
C ALA A 58 7.10 0.01 10.10
N GLU A 59 6.79 -1.29 10.01
CA GLU A 59 5.54 -1.86 10.52
C GLU A 59 5.41 -1.67 12.04
N SER A 60 6.48 -1.92 12.78
CA SER A 60 6.51 -1.74 14.24
C SER A 60 6.32 -0.28 14.65
N LEU A 61 6.94 0.66 13.94
CA LEU A 61 6.76 2.09 14.17
C LEU A 61 5.32 2.54 13.93
N LEU A 62 4.65 1.98 12.91
CA LEU A 62 3.25 2.28 12.63
C LEU A 62 2.33 1.70 13.71
N ARG A 63 2.56 0.45 14.14
CA ARG A 63 1.80 -0.20 15.23
C ARG A 63 1.88 0.57 16.55
N GLN A 64 3.06 1.09 16.87
CA GLN A 64 3.27 1.90 18.07
C GLN A 64 2.69 3.32 17.96
N GLY A 65 2.26 3.74 16.76
CA GLY A 65 1.77 5.10 16.52
C GLY A 65 2.87 6.17 16.47
N ASN A 66 4.14 5.77 16.37
CA ASN A 66 5.29 6.69 16.28
C ASN A 66 5.33 7.42 14.93
N ILE A 67 4.81 6.78 13.88
CA ILE A 67 4.69 7.34 12.53
C ILE A 67 3.24 7.32 12.06
N ARG A 68 2.87 8.28 11.19
CA ARG A 68 1.56 8.30 10.54
C ARG A 68 1.57 7.40 9.31
N VAL A 69 0.39 7.02 8.81
CA VAL A 69 0.25 6.22 7.57
C VAL A 69 1.00 6.83 6.39
N ARG A 70 0.97 8.18 6.23
CA ARG A 70 1.74 8.88 5.18
C ARG A 70 3.24 8.67 5.28
N ASP A 71 3.76 8.59 6.50
CA ASP A 71 5.19 8.45 6.78
C ASP A 71 5.61 6.99 6.60
N PHE A 72 4.71 6.05 6.93
CA PHE A 72 4.85 4.64 6.56
C PHE A 72 4.91 4.44 5.04
N VAL A 73 3.97 5.02 4.28
CA VAL A 73 3.99 4.99 2.80
C VAL A 73 5.29 5.58 2.24
N ARG A 74 5.78 6.69 2.81
CA ARG A 74 7.08 7.27 2.44
C ARG A 74 8.22 6.29 2.70
N SER A 75 8.23 5.61 3.84
CA SER A 75 9.27 4.64 4.17
C SER A 75 9.30 3.45 3.20
N LEU A 76 8.13 2.99 2.73
CA LEU A 76 8.02 1.97 1.69
C LEU A 76 8.63 2.44 0.36
N ALA A 77 8.29 3.65 -0.09
CA ALA A 77 8.80 4.20 -1.34
C ALA A 77 10.31 4.48 -1.32
N LEU A 78 10.88 4.79 -0.14
CA LEU A 78 12.32 5.02 0.04
C LEU A 78 13.12 3.73 0.28
N SER A 79 12.45 2.60 0.45
CA SER A 79 13.10 1.32 0.71
C SER A 79 13.95 0.83 -0.46
N GLU A 80 15.01 0.08 -0.15
CA GLU A 80 15.81 -0.60 -1.19
C GLU A 80 14.99 -1.59 -2.00
N LEU A 81 13.93 -2.16 -1.42
CA LEU A 81 13.02 -3.04 -2.13
C LEU A 81 12.30 -2.32 -3.27
N TYR A 82 11.75 -1.13 -2.99
CA TYR A 82 11.08 -0.32 -4.01
C TYR A 82 12.06 0.09 -5.11
N ARG A 83 13.28 0.51 -4.74
CA ARG A 83 14.33 0.87 -5.70
C ARG A 83 14.72 -0.31 -6.58
N LYS A 84 14.89 -1.49 -6.00
CA LYS A 84 15.25 -2.70 -6.75
C LYS A 84 14.20 -3.10 -7.78
N LYS A 85 12.92 -2.96 -7.44
CA LYS A 85 11.82 -3.38 -8.32
C LYS A 85 11.49 -2.33 -9.39
N PHE A 86 11.42 -1.06 -9.01
CA PHE A 86 10.89 -0.02 -9.89
C PHE A 86 11.93 1.00 -10.37
N PHE A 87 13.06 1.18 -9.69
CA PHE A 87 14.05 2.19 -10.05
C PHE A 87 15.23 1.60 -10.84
N TYR A 88 15.96 0.63 -10.29
CA TYR A 88 17.22 0.15 -10.88
C TYR A 88 17.03 -0.51 -12.27
N GLY A 89 15.91 -1.21 -12.50
CA GLY A 89 15.64 -1.93 -13.74
C GLY A 89 14.87 -1.12 -14.80
N THR A 90 14.54 0.13 -14.50
CA THR A 90 13.54 0.90 -15.28
C THR A 90 14.19 2.12 -15.95
N PRO A 91 13.92 2.39 -17.23
CA PRO A 91 14.40 3.61 -17.87
C PRO A 91 13.78 4.86 -17.23
N GLN A 92 14.51 5.97 -17.21
CA GLN A 92 14.09 7.21 -16.54
C GLN A 92 12.70 7.73 -16.97
N VAL A 93 12.27 7.48 -18.22
CA VAL A 93 10.94 7.92 -18.70
C VAL A 93 9.77 7.17 -18.07
N ARG A 94 10.02 6.01 -17.47
CA ARG A 94 9.02 5.16 -16.82
C ARG A 94 9.05 5.30 -15.29
N PHE A 95 10.07 5.94 -14.72
CA PHE A 95 10.20 6.23 -13.29
C PHE A 95 9.80 7.66 -12.98
#